data_AF-A0A6J5F5Y6-F1
#
_entry.id   AF-A0A6J5F5Y6-F1
#
_cell.length_a   1.000
_cell.length_b   1.000
_cell.length_c   1.000
_cell.angle_alpha   90.00
_cell.angle_beta   90.00
_cell.angle_gamma   90.00
#
_symmetry.space_group_name_H-M   'P 1'
#
loop_
_entity.id
_entity.type
_entity.pdbx_description
1 polymer ?
#
loop_
_entity_poly.entity_id
_entity_poly.type
_entity_poly.pdbx_seq_one_letter_code
_entity_poly.pdbx_strand_id
1 'polypeptide(L)'
;MIYGKVNSLDLAKGGKVASHLVKYAHHPDGEAHFSQDGKVKTIIRRKAVPLADQSGHLFTIQTQEFTSFPVRETAKKKQLTFNMPDDVVALRLTAWRFPLSNLGLDGDIPTGGIPVIRTADGVNRPGLLVLPPDGAPFDDVALFVTVQPMPAISEEMTAQLIFLGGFDPASIALNHAKDTEFLAFAYPCSDFEALKHSIGAIDFVPASTSVI
;
A
#
# COMPACT_ATOMS: atom_id res chain seq x y z
N MET A 1 33.69 6.11 7.89
CA MET A 1 32.58 5.29 8.41
C MET A 1 31.52 6.26 8.90
N ILE A 2 30.50 6.55 8.09
CA ILE A 2 29.45 7.52 8.45
C ILE A 2 28.32 6.70 9.09
N TYR A 3 28.16 6.82 10.41
CA TYR A 3 26.99 6.30 11.10
C TYR A 3 25.77 7.10 10.63
N GLY A 4 25.06 6.57 9.64
CA GLY A 4 23.74 7.07 9.30
C GLY A 4 22.83 6.87 10.50
N LYS A 5 22.22 7.94 10.99
CA LYS A 5 21.19 7.87 12.03
C LYS A 5 20.09 6.93 11.53
N VAL A 6 19.93 5.79 12.20
CA VAL A 6 18.82 4.87 11.92
C VAL A 6 17.56 5.53 12.45
N ASN A 7 16.74 6.05 11.54
CA ASN A 7 15.40 6.50 11.88
C ASN A 7 14.51 5.26 11.92
N SER A 8 14.02 4.88 13.10
CA SER A 8 13.05 3.81 13.27
C SER A 8 11.63 4.38 13.30
N LEU A 9 10.68 3.66 12.70
CA LEU A 9 9.25 3.97 12.81
C LEU A 9 8.61 2.95 13.75
N ASP A 10 8.00 3.42 14.83
CA ASP A 10 7.26 2.59 15.76
C ASP A 10 5.77 2.62 15.43
N LEU A 11 5.26 1.50 14.88
CA LEU A 11 3.84 1.34 14.53
C LEU A 11 2.94 1.14 15.75
N ALA A 12 3.48 0.88 16.93
CA ALA A 12 2.68 0.78 18.15
C ALA A 12 2.13 2.15 18.57
N LYS A 13 2.86 3.23 18.29
CA LYS A 13 2.42 4.59 18.60
C LYS A 13 1.20 4.98 17.76
N GLY A 14 0.02 5.01 18.38
CA GLY A 14 -1.25 5.29 17.71
C GLY A 14 -1.82 4.11 16.92
N GLY A 15 -1.12 2.97 16.91
CA GLY A 15 -1.54 1.74 16.24
C GLY A 15 -2.48 0.89 17.07
N LYS A 16 -2.90 -0.22 16.47
CA LYS A 16 -3.71 -1.30 17.04
C LYS A 16 -3.35 -2.61 16.37
N VAL A 17 -3.63 -3.73 17.02
CA VAL A 17 -3.50 -5.06 16.41
C VAL A 17 -4.85 -5.60 15.92
N ALA A 18 -4.83 -6.56 15.01
CA ALA A 18 -6.01 -7.30 14.55
C ALA A 18 -5.65 -8.78 14.42
N SER A 19 -6.54 -9.67 14.87
CA SER A 19 -6.41 -11.11 14.61
C SER A 19 -6.99 -11.51 13.25
N HIS A 20 -7.69 -10.59 12.60
CA HIS A 20 -8.29 -10.79 11.28
C HIS A 20 -7.50 -10.08 10.17
N LEU A 21 -7.62 -10.58 8.94
CA LEU A 21 -7.08 -9.91 7.76
C LEU A 21 -7.75 -8.54 7.57
N VAL A 22 -6.96 -7.51 7.29
CA VAL A 22 -7.50 -6.18 7.00
C VAL A 22 -7.55 -5.91 5.50
N LYS A 23 -8.50 -5.07 5.08
CA LYS A 23 -8.53 -4.47 3.76
C LYS A 23 -8.21 -2.99 3.89
N TYR A 24 -7.27 -2.51 3.09
CA TYR A 24 -7.07 -1.08 2.89
C TYR A 24 -8.10 -0.54 1.89
N ALA A 25 -8.69 0.61 2.19
CA ALA A 25 -9.54 1.36 1.29
C ALA A 25 -9.09 2.82 1.23
N HIS A 26 -9.05 3.38 0.02
CA HIS A 26 -8.86 4.82 -0.23
C HIS A 26 -10.06 5.30 -1.03
N HIS A 27 -10.94 6.06 -0.37
CA HIS A 27 -12.18 6.54 -0.96
C HIS A 27 -11.94 7.79 -1.83
N PRO A 28 -12.82 8.03 -2.84
CA PRO A 28 -12.71 9.20 -3.71
C PRO A 28 -12.62 10.55 -2.98
N ASP A 29 -13.25 10.67 -1.81
CA ASP A 29 -13.28 11.85 -0.97
C ASP A 29 -12.05 12.01 -0.06
N GLY A 30 -11.07 11.11 -0.16
CA GLY A 30 -9.85 11.11 0.64
C GLY A 30 -9.94 10.38 1.97
N GLU A 31 -11.08 9.77 2.32
CA GLU A 31 -11.09 8.86 3.49
C GLU A 31 -10.23 7.62 3.20
N ALA A 32 -9.19 7.43 3.99
CA ALA A 32 -8.33 6.24 3.94
C ALA A 32 -8.45 5.47 5.24
N HIS A 33 -8.63 4.14 5.17
CA HIS A 33 -8.79 3.31 6.36
C HIS A 33 -8.50 1.83 6.13
N PHE A 34 -8.31 1.12 7.25
CA PHE A 34 -8.36 -0.33 7.30
C PHE A 34 -9.73 -0.80 7.80
N SER A 35 -10.33 -1.72 7.07
CA SER A 35 -11.65 -2.27 7.41
C SER A 35 -11.79 -3.72 7.00
N GLN A 36 -12.77 -4.41 7.57
CA GLN A 36 -13.28 -5.70 7.09
C GLN A 36 -14.66 -5.93 7.72
N ASP A 37 -15.71 -5.95 6.89
CA ASP A 37 -17.10 -6.01 7.36
C ASP A 37 -17.33 -7.16 8.35
N GLY A 38 -17.91 -6.83 9.51
CA GLY A 38 -18.23 -7.77 10.58
C GLY A 38 -17.04 -8.38 11.33
N LYS A 39 -15.80 -8.01 10.99
CA LYS A 39 -14.59 -8.59 11.59
C LYS A 39 -13.66 -7.56 12.22
N VAL A 40 -13.53 -6.38 11.60
CA VAL A 40 -12.61 -5.33 12.01
C VAL A 40 -13.34 -4.00 12.10
N LYS A 41 -13.17 -3.30 13.23
CA LYS A 41 -13.65 -1.94 13.44
C LYS A 41 -12.79 -0.95 12.63
N THR A 42 -13.44 -0.10 11.85
CA THR A 42 -12.80 0.95 11.04
C THR A 42 -12.37 2.16 11.88
N ILE A 43 -11.49 1.94 12.86
CA ILE A 43 -11.00 3.01 13.76
C ILE A 43 -9.62 3.56 13.37
N ILE A 44 -8.82 2.76 12.66
CA ILE A 44 -7.55 3.22 12.09
C ILE A 44 -7.85 3.80 10.71
N ARG A 45 -7.99 5.13 10.68
CA ARG A 45 -8.41 5.90 9.52
C ARG A 45 -7.80 7.29 9.54
N ARG A 46 -7.73 7.94 8.38
CA ARG A 46 -7.37 9.35 8.26
C ARG A 46 -7.96 10.00 7.01
N LYS A 47 -7.92 11.33 6.97
CA LYS A 47 -8.20 12.11 5.77
C LYS A 47 -6.91 12.25 4.95
N ALA A 48 -6.74 11.38 3.96
CA ALA A 48 -5.72 11.51 2.93
C ALA A 48 -6.17 12.49 1.83
N VAL A 49 -5.36 12.62 0.79
CA VAL A 49 -5.72 13.43 -0.40
C VAL A 49 -6.93 12.79 -1.12
N PRO A 50 -7.97 13.55 -1.47
CA PRO A 50 -9.04 13.10 -2.34
C PRO A 50 -8.51 12.56 -3.67
N LEU A 51 -9.15 11.54 -4.23
CA LEU A 51 -8.65 10.91 -5.47
C LEU A 51 -8.64 11.90 -6.64
N ALA A 52 -9.56 12.86 -6.69
CA ALA A 52 -9.56 13.91 -7.71
C ALA A 52 -8.26 14.74 -7.70
N ASP A 53 -7.71 15.00 -6.51
CA ASP A 53 -6.51 15.84 -6.29
C ASP A 53 -5.21 15.01 -6.17
N GLN A 54 -5.34 13.69 -5.99
CA GLN A 54 -4.21 12.79 -5.77
C GLN A 54 -3.37 12.61 -7.05
N SER A 55 -2.13 13.07 -7.05
CA SER A 55 -1.17 12.84 -8.12
C SER A 55 0.16 12.35 -7.55
N GLY A 56 0.78 11.39 -8.24
CA GLY A 56 2.01 10.75 -7.79
C GLY A 56 1.75 9.56 -6.88
N HIS A 57 2.60 9.40 -5.85
CA HIS A 57 2.65 8.18 -5.04
C HIS A 57 1.33 7.92 -4.30
N LEU A 58 0.79 6.70 -4.43
CA LEU A 58 -0.48 6.32 -3.82
C LEU A 58 -0.27 5.34 -2.66
N PHE A 59 0.47 4.26 -2.90
CA PHE A 59 0.80 3.29 -1.87
C PHE A 59 2.07 2.50 -2.20
N THR A 60 2.62 1.87 -1.17
CA THR A 60 3.74 0.93 -1.25
C THR A 60 3.37 -0.36 -0.51
N ILE A 61 3.70 -1.50 -1.10
CA ILE A 61 3.70 -2.80 -0.45
C ILE A 61 5.12 -3.34 -0.49
N GLN A 62 5.64 -3.74 0.66
CA GLN A 62 6.88 -4.50 0.78
C GLN A 62 6.53 -5.89 1.27
N THR A 63 7.13 -6.91 0.68
CA THR A 63 6.93 -8.29 1.14
C THR A 63 8.21 -9.09 1.03
N GLN A 64 8.37 -10.03 1.94
CA GLN A 64 9.41 -11.04 1.97
C GLN A 64 8.76 -12.43 2.01
N GLU A 65 9.34 -13.38 1.28
CA GLU A 65 8.80 -14.72 1.04
C GLU A 65 7.37 -14.66 0.49
N PHE A 66 7.20 -14.00 -0.65
CA PHE A 66 5.88 -13.75 -1.26
C PHE A 66 5.09 -15.04 -1.57
N THR A 67 5.79 -16.17 -1.72
CA THR A 67 5.21 -17.52 -1.87
C THR A 67 4.38 -17.95 -0.66
N SER A 68 4.64 -17.37 0.50
CA SER A 68 3.86 -17.58 1.74
C SER A 68 2.47 -16.91 1.71
N PHE A 69 2.17 -16.11 0.68
CA PHE A 69 0.88 -15.44 0.50
C PHE A 69 0.10 -16.08 -0.65
N PRO A 70 -0.68 -17.15 -0.41
CA PRO A 70 -1.36 -17.87 -1.47
C PRO A 70 -2.41 -16.99 -2.16
N VAL A 71 -2.44 -17.07 -3.48
CA VAL A 71 -3.43 -16.37 -4.29
C VAL A 71 -4.82 -16.93 -3.97
N ARG A 72 -5.75 -16.06 -3.56
CA ARG A 72 -7.16 -16.45 -3.48
C ARG A 72 -7.74 -16.58 -4.89
N GLU A 73 -8.44 -17.68 -5.15
CA GLU A 73 -9.21 -17.84 -6.38
C GLU A 73 -10.33 -16.80 -6.41
N THR A 74 -10.44 -16.04 -7.50
CA THR A 74 -11.52 -15.07 -7.71
C THR A 74 -12.13 -15.31 -9.08
N ALA A 75 -13.47 -15.33 -9.16
CA ALA A 75 -14.23 -15.65 -10.36
C ALA A 75 -14.08 -14.64 -11.53
N LYS A 76 -13.30 -13.57 -11.35
CA LYS A 76 -12.97 -12.56 -12.36
C LYS A 76 -11.47 -12.32 -12.32
N LYS A 77 -10.70 -12.53 -13.39
CA LYS A 77 -9.29 -12.11 -13.42
C LYS A 77 -8.84 -11.59 -14.79
N LYS A 78 -8.82 -10.26 -14.93
CA LYS A 78 -7.66 -9.60 -15.57
C LYS A 78 -6.54 -9.66 -14.52
N GLN A 79 -5.42 -10.29 -14.84
CA GLN A 79 -4.26 -10.42 -13.95
C GLN A 79 -3.14 -9.53 -14.47
N LEU A 80 -2.44 -8.86 -13.56
CA LEU A 80 -1.18 -8.19 -13.85
C LEU A 80 -0.05 -9.16 -13.48
N THR A 81 0.88 -9.36 -14.40
CA THR A 81 1.99 -10.29 -14.22
C THR A 81 3.30 -9.53 -14.30
N PHE A 82 4.13 -9.68 -13.27
CA PHE A 82 5.50 -9.20 -13.24
C PHE A 82 6.43 -10.41 -13.28
N ASN A 83 7.36 -10.44 -14.23
CA ASN A 83 8.40 -11.46 -14.29
C ASN A 83 9.56 -11.01 -13.42
N MET A 84 9.92 -11.82 -12.42
CA MET A 84 10.99 -11.53 -11.47
C MET A 84 12.05 -12.64 -11.54
N PRO A 85 13.32 -12.35 -11.22
CA PRO A 85 14.33 -13.37 -11.03
C PRO A 85 13.94 -14.36 -9.92
N ASP A 86 14.35 -15.62 -10.05
CA ASP A 86 14.00 -16.71 -9.12
C ASP A 86 14.61 -16.54 -7.73
N ASP A 87 15.68 -15.76 -7.59
CA ASP A 87 16.41 -15.50 -6.34
C ASP A 87 15.84 -14.32 -5.52
N VAL A 88 14.75 -13.70 -5.98
CA VAL A 88 14.11 -12.58 -5.28
C VAL A 88 13.32 -13.08 -4.08
N VAL A 89 13.90 -12.91 -2.89
CA VAL A 89 13.24 -13.23 -1.61
C VAL A 89 12.35 -12.11 -1.08
N ALA A 90 12.63 -10.85 -1.45
CA ALA A 90 11.86 -9.70 -1.03
C ALA A 90 11.64 -8.71 -2.18
N LEU A 91 10.43 -8.16 -2.25
CA LEU A 91 10.02 -7.23 -3.29
C LEU A 91 9.26 -6.05 -2.72
N ARG A 92 9.36 -4.94 -3.43
CA ARG A 92 8.60 -3.72 -3.21
C ARG A 92 7.74 -3.45 -4.42
N LEU A 93 6.42 -3.50 -4.22
CA LEU A 93 5.44 -3.00 -5.16
C LEU A 93 5.11 -1.55 -4.80
N THR A 94 5.14 -0.67 -5.79
CA THR A 94 4.77 0.74 -5.60
C THR A 94 3.78 1.15 -6.66
N ALA A 95 2.76 1.89 -6.27
CA ALA A 95 1.73 2.38 -7.15
C ALA A 95 1.67 3.90 -7.12
N TRP A 96 1.54 4.50 -8.30
CA TRP A 96 1.38 5.93 -8.50
C TRP A 96 0.16 6.21 -9.36
N ARG A 97 -0.55 7.29 -9.05
CA ARG A 97 -1.67 7.80 -9.84
C ARG A 97 -1.19 8.97 -10.69
N PHE A 98 -1.40 8.92 -11.99
CA PHE A 98 -1.05 10.00 -12.91
C PHE A 98 -2.23 10.37 -13.81
N PRO A 99 -2.48 11.67 -14.04
CA PRO A 99 -3.26 12.10 -15.19
C PRO A 99 -2.65 11.54 -16.47
N LEU A 100 -3.48 11.06 -17.39
CA LEU A 100 -3.01 10.53 -18.68
C LEU A 100 -2.22 11.57 -19.49
N SER A 101 -2.63 12.84 -19.39
CA SER A 101 -1.93 13.97 -20.01
C SER A 101 -0.48 14.13 -19.54
N ASN A 102 -0.14 13.67 -18.32
CA ASN A 102 1.21 13.77 -17.78
C ASN A 102 2.12 12.63 -18.26
N LEU A 103 1.56 11.56 -18.81
CA LEU A 103 2.34 10.40 -19.24
C LEU A 103 2.92 10.58 -20.65
N GLY A 104 2.56 11.65 -21.36
CA GLY A 104 3.05 11.90 -22.72
C GLY A 104 2.74 10.74 -23.67
N LEU A 105 1.64 10.03 -23.42
CA LEU A 105 1.13 8.93 -24.25
C LEU A 105 0.47 9.51 -25.51
N ASP A 106 1.21 10.35 -26.23
CA ASP A 106 0.81 10.84 -27.55
C ASP A 106 1.22 9.77 -28.56
N GLY A 107 0.29 8.86 -28.87
CA GLY A 107 0.45 7.77 -29.84
C GLY A 107 0.15 6.39 -29.26
N ASP A 108 -0.02 5.40 -30.15
CA ASP A 108 -0.19 4.00 -29.77
C ASP A 108 1.02 3.55 -28.93
N ILE A 109 0.78 3.11 -27.69
CA ILE A 109 1.79 2.40 -26.91
C ILE A 109 2.18 1.17 -27.74
N PRO A 110 3.44 1.04 -28.20
CA PRO A 110 3.83 -0.08 -29.05
C PRO A 110 3.43 -1.39 -28.36
N THR A 111 2.66 -2.22 -29.05
CA THR A 111 2.23 -3.52 -28.53
C THR A 111 3.45 -4.30 -28.06
N GLY A 112 3.57 -4.52 -26.75
CA GLY A 112 4.69 -5.24 -26.12
C GLY A 112 5.77 -4.39 -25.45
N GLY A 113 5.70 -3.05 -25.51
CA GLY A 113 6.55 -2.17 -24.71
C GLY A 113 6.14 -2.16 -23.24
N ILE A 114 7.11 -2.20 -22.31
CA ILE A 114 6.86 -1.97 -20.89
C ILE A 114 6.92 -0.45 -20.66
N PRO A 115 5.83 0.22 -20.25
CA PRO A 115 5.86 1.64 -19.94
C PRO A 115 6.95 1.98 -18.92
N VAL A 116 7.69 3.04 -19.20
CA VAL A 116 8.70 3.60 -18.30
C VAL A 116 8.26 5.00 -17.91
N ILE A 117 8.14 5.26 -16.61
CA ILE A 117 7.93 6.62 -16.12
C ILE A 117 9.18 7.11 -15.41
N ARG A 118 9.38 8.43 -15.42
CA ARG A 118 10.31 9.09 -14.51
C ARG A 118 9.55 9.58 -13.29
N THR A 119 9.86 9.04 -12.13
CA THR A 119 9.24 9.43 -10.87
C THR A 119 9.91 10.68 -10.28
N ALA A 120 9.33 11.25 -9.21
CA ALA A 120 9.79 12.49 -8.60
C ALA A 120 11.23 12.45 -8.07
N ASP A 121 11.76 11.27 -7.75
CA ASP A 121 13.18 11.06 -7.39
C ASP A 121 14.13 11.06 -8.61
N GLY A 122 13.61 11.33 -9.81
CA GLY A 122 14.37 11.43 -11.05
C GLY A 122 14.75 10.09 -11.68
N VAL A 123 14.33 8.96 -11.09
CA VAL A 123 14.67 7.61 -11.54
C VAL A 123 13.62 7.11 -12.54
N ASN A 124 14.09 6.49 -13.61
CA ASN A 124 13.23 5.81 -14.58
C ASN A 124 12.85 4.42 -14.05
N ARG A 125 11.56 4.13 -14.01
CA ARG A 125 11.06 2.83 -13.55
C ARG A 125 10.19 2.18 -14.62
N PRO A 126 10.47 0.92 -15.00
CA PRO A 126 9.55 0.13 -15.81
C PRO A 126 8.39 -0.38 -14.95
N GLY A 127 7.20 -0.47 -15.52
CA GLY A 127 6.03 -0.95 -14.81
C GLY A 127 4.83 -1.20 -15.72
N LEU A 128 3.69 -1.46 -15.11
CA LEU A 128 2.42 -1.69 -15.81
C LEU A 128 1.49 -0.50 -15.58
N LEU A 129 0.81 -0.08 -16.65
CA LEU A 129 -0.29 0.89 -16.56
C LEU A 129 -1.61 0.14 -16.42
N VAL A 130 -2.42 0.57 -15.45
CA VAL A 130 -3.78 0.10 -15.25
C VAL A 130 -4.70 1.27 -15.49
N LEU A 131 -5.55 1.13 -16.50
CA LEU A 131 -6.55 2.12 -16.88
C LEU A 131 -7.93 1.71 -16.34
N PRO A 132 -8.75 2.67 -15.89
CA PRO A 132 -10.16 2.44 -15.67
C PRO A 132 -10.85 2.09 -17.00
N PRO A 133 -12.03 1.44 -16.98
CA PRO A 133 -12.87 1.34 -18.17
C PRO A 133 -13.30 2.73 -18.65
N ASP A 134 -13.45 2.90 -19.97
CA ASP A 134 -13.92 4.15 -20.58
C ASP A 134 -15.26 4.60 -19.97
N GLY A 135 -15.37 5.89 -19.65
CA GLY A 135 -16.55 6.49 -19.02
C GLY A 135 -16.73 6.15 -17.54
N ALA A 136 -15.85 5.36 -16.93
CA ALA A 136 -15.84 5.19 -15.48
C ALA A 136 -15.33 6.47 -14.78
N PRO A 137 -15.66 6.69 -13.49
CA PRO A 137 -15.06 7.77 -12.74
C PRO A 137 -13.53 7.73 -12.79
N PHE A 138 -12.92 8.88 -13.10
CA PHE A 138 -11.48 9.06 -13.27
C PHE A 138 -10.90 8.31 -14.49
N ASP A 139 -11.64 8.16 -15.59
CA ASP A 139 -11.13 7.59 -16.85
C ASP A 139 -9.99 8.39 -17.51
N ASP A 140 -9.68 9.58 -16.99
CA ASP A 140 -8.57 10.45 -17.37
C ASP A 140 -7.25 10.17 -16.62
N VAL A 141 -7.20 9.14 -15.77
CA VAL A 141 -5.99 8.78 -15.01
C VAL A 141 -5.56 7.34 -15.22
N ALA A 142 -4.26 7.10 -15.04
CA ALA A 142 -3.68 5.76 -14.95
C ALA A 142 -3.14 5.50 -13.55
N LEU A 143 -3.24 4.24 -13.13
CA LEU A 143 -2.41 3.70 -12.06
C LEU A 143 -1.17 3.06 -12.68
N PHE A 144 0.00 3.62 -12.40
CA PHE A 144 1.27 3.02 -12.76
C PHE A 144 1.80 2.17 -11.60
N VAL A 145 2.08 0.90 -11.86
CA VAL A 145 2.51 -0.07 -10.85
C VAL A 145 3.87 -0.65 -11.21
N THR A 146 4.82 -0.58 -10.29
CA THR A 146 6.16 -1.18 -10.46
C THR A 146 6.41 -2.20 -9.38
N VAL A 147 7.21 -3.21 -9.70
CA VAL A 147 7.78 -4.13 -8.73
C VAL A 147 9.30 -4.06 -8.83
N GLN A 148 9.99 -3.97 -7.69
CA GLN A 148 11.44 -3.93 -7.61
C GLN A 148 11.92 -4.91 -6.54
N PRO A 149 12.99 -5.69 -6.78
CA PRO A 149 13.67 -6.43 -5.73
C PRO A 149 14.15 -5.48 -4.62
N MET A 150 14.23 -5.99 -3.39
CA MET A 150 14.80 -5.27 -2.27
C MET A 150 15.56 -6.22 -1.33
N PRO A 151 16.44 -5.71 -0.47
CA PRO A 151 17.00 -6.51 0.62
C PRO A 151 15.89 -7.11 1.50
N ALA A 152 16.21 -8.20 2.19
CA ALA A 152 15.33 -8.80 3.18
C ALA A 152 14.88 -7.74 4.20
N ILE A 153 13.59 -7.77 4.55
CA ILE A 153 12.99 -6.90 5.57
C ILE A 153 13.44 -7.35 6.96
N SER A 154 13.59 -8.65 7.16
CA SER A 154 14.08 -9.25 8.41
C SER A 154 14.88 -10.51 8.13
N GLU A 155 15.97 -10.68 8.88
CA GLU A 155 16.76 -11.91 8.88
C GLU A 155 16.10 -13.02 9.73
N GLU A 156 15.20 -12.64 10.64
CA GLU A 156 14.59 -13.57 11.61
C GLU A 156 13.24 -14.12 11.11
N MET A 157 12.41 -13.28 10.51
CA MET A 157 11.08 -13.68 10.05
C MET A 157 11.12 -14.15 8.61
N THR A 158 10.52 -15.31 8.35
CA THR A 158 10.47 -15.87 6.99
C THR A 158 9.49 -15.07 6.12
N ALA A 159 8.22 -14.97 6.50
CA ALA A 159 7.21 -14.22 5.74
C ALA A 159 6.96 -12.84 6.36
N GLN A 160 7.01 -11.79 5.54
CA GLN A 160 6.64 -10.44 5.96
C GLN A 160 5.84 -9.69 4.90
N LEU A 161 5.00 -8.78 5.37
CA LEU A 161 4.30 -7.80 4.54
C LEU A 161 4.17 -6.48 5.31
N ILE A 162 4.60 -5.39 4.67
CA ILE A 162 4.40 -4.02 5.13
C ILE A 162 3.62 -3.28 4.05
N PHE A 163 2.54 -2.63 4.45
CA PHE A 163 1.79 -1.72 3.58
C PHE A 163 1.93 -0.29 4.09
N LEU A 164 2.10 0.65 3.17
CA LEU A 164 2.10 2.08 3.43
C LEU A 164 1.14 2.76 2.43
N GLY A 165 0.23 3.60 2.91
CA GLY A 165 -0.77 4.26 2.06
C GLY A 165 -1.43 5.43 2.75
N GLY A 166 -2.32 6.13 2.05
CA GLY A 166 -3.07 7.25 2.62
C GLY A 166 -2.14 8.37 3.07
N PHE A 167 -1.15 8.70 2.25
CA PHE A 167 -0.15 9.72 2.54
C PHE A 167 -0.74 11.13 2.56
N ASP A 168 -0.05 12.03 3.25
CA ASP A 168 -0.24 13.46 3.10
C ASP A 168 0.00 13.95 1.67
N PRO A 169 -0.59 15.11 1.29
CA PRO A 169 -0.28 15.76 0.03
C PRO A 169 1.22 16.10 -0.06
N ALA A 170 1.75 16.18 -1.28
CA ALA A 170 3.16 16.46 -1.54
C ALA A 170 3.65 17.77 -0.87
N SER A 171 2.78 18.78 -0.75
CA SER A 171 3.08 20.06 -0.08
C SER A 171 3.36 19.93 1.43
N ILE A 172 2.95 18.82 2.04
CA ILE A 172 3.29 18.46 3.42
C ILE A 172 4.40 17.41 3.42
N ALA A 173 4.24 16.31 2.66
CA ALA A 173 5.17 15.18 2.68
C ALA A 173 6.61 15.52 2.23
N LEU A 174 6.77 16.51 1.34
CA LEU A 174 8.09 16.97 0.87
C LEU A 174 8.62 18.19 1.64
N ASN A 175 7.85 18.69 2.62
CA ASN A 175 8.27 19.80 3.46
C ASN A 175 8.94 19.27 4.73
N HIS A 176 10.27 19.27 4.77
CA HIS A 176 11.05 18.79 5.91
C HIS A 176 10.83 19.55 7.23
N ALA A 177 10.11 20.67 7.21
CA ALA A 177 9.70 21.41 8.42
C ALA A 177 8.33 20.96 8.97
N LYS A 178 7.65 20.01 8.31
CA LYS A 178 6.37 19.46 8.74
C LYS A 178 6.49 17.95 8.95
N ASP A 179 5.77 17.46 9.95
CA ASP A 179 5.59 16.02 10.11
C ASP A 179 4.74 15.48 8.96
N THR A 180 5.12 14.31 8.45
CA THR A 180 4.39 13.58 7.42
C THR A 180 3.64 12.43 8.05
N GLU A 181 2.36 12.34 7.72
CA GLU A 181 1.47 11.28 8.17
C GLU A 181 1.07 10.35 7.02
N PHE A 182 0.82 9.09 7.38
CA PHE A 182 0.33 8.04 6.49
C PHE A 182 -0.26 6.90 7.33
N LEU A 183 -0.97 5.98 6.67
CA LEU A 183 -1.39 4.72 7.26
C LEU A 183 -0.39 3.62 6.93
N ALA A 184 -0.14 2.77 7.91
CA ALA A 184 0.71 1.60 7.75
C ALA A 184 0.12 0.38 8.45
N PHE A 185 0.44 -0.80 7.95
CA PHE A 185 0.34 -2.03 8.73
C PHE A 185 1.54 -2.94 8.44
N ALA A 186 1.87 -3.78 9.41
CA ALA A 186 2.90 -4.80 9.30
C ALA A 186 2.31 -6.16 9.68
N TYR A 187 2.73 -7.20 8.97
CA TYR A 187 2.37 -8.59 9.20
C TYR A 187 3.60 -9.49 9.01
N PRO A 188 3.79 -10.54 9.82
CA PRO A 188 2.98 -10.90 10.99
C PRO A 188 3.23 -9.96 12.17
N CYS A 189 2.32 -10.00 13.14
CA CYS A 189 2.51 -9.36 14.44
C CYS A 189 3.42 -10.25 15.30
N SER A 190 4.52 -9.70 15.84
CA SER A 190 5.53 -10.48 16.59
C SER A 190 4.99 -11.06 17.90
N ASP A 191 4.31 -10.24 18.71
CA ASP A 191 3.65 -10.64 19.95
C ASP A 191 2.26 -10.03 20.04
N PHE A 192 1.28 -10.75 19.48
CA PHE A 192 -0.08 -10.27 19.36
C PHE A 192 -0.73 -10.01 20.73
N GLU A 193 -0.57 -10.89 21.71
CA GLU A 193 -1.26 -10.76 22.99
C GLU A 193 -0.65 -9.62 23.83
N ALA A 194 0.68 -9.46 23.84
CA ALA A 194 1.31 -8.34 24.53
C ALA A 194 0.94 -6.99 23.88
N LEU A 195 0.91 -6.92 22.55
CA LEU A 195 0.50 -5.71 21.83
C LEU A 195 -0.99 -5.43 22.00
N LYS A 196 -1.85 -6.45 21.97
CA LYS A 196 -3.26 -6.31 22.27
C LYS A 196 -3.50 -5.75 23.67
N HIS A 197 -2.70 -6.15 24.66
CA HIS A 197 -2.80 -5.58 26.00
C HIS A 197 -2.36 -4.12 26.07
N SER A 198 -1.25 -3.77 25.41
CA SER A 198 -0.64 -2.44 25.50
C SER A 198 -1.32 -1.39 24.60
N ILE A 199 -1.59 -1.74 23.34
CA ILE A 199 -2.16 -0.82 22.36
C ILE A 199 -3.61 -1.14 22.01
N GLY A 200 -4.14 -2.30 22.36
CA GLY A 200 -5.52 -2.69 22.06
C GLY A 200 -5.70 -3.32 20.68
N ALA A 201 -6.89 -3.86 20.42
CA ALA A 201 -7.25 -4.50 19.15
C ALA A 201 -8.42 -3.82 18.43
N ILE A 202 -8.46 -3.95 17.10
CA ILE A 202 -9.57 -3.50 16.25
C ILE A 202 -10.57 -4.61 15.93
N ASP A 203 -10.38 -5.82 16.46
CA ASP A 203 -11.31 -6.91 16.22
C ASP A 203 -12.73 -6.55 16.70
N PHE A 204 -13.72 -6.90 15.87
CA PHE A 204 -15.12 -6.74 16.22
C PHE A 204 -15.51 -7.82 17.23
N VAL A 205 -16.04 -7.41 18.38
CA VAL A 205 -16.61 -8.30 19.38
C VAL A 205 -18.12 -8.11 19.33
N PRO A 206 -18.90 -9.11 18.86
CA PRO A 206 -20.35 -9.04 18.91
C PRO A 206 -20.81 -8.80 20.34
N ALA A 207 -21.78 -7.91 20.55
CA ALA A 207 -22.45 -7.83 21.84
C ALA A 207 -23.06 -9.20 22.12
N SER A 208 -22.67 -9.84 23.22
CA SER A 208 -23.29 -11.08 23.67
C SER A 208 -24.78 -10.85 23.77
N THR A 209 -25.58 -11.51 22.93
CA THR A 209 -27.03 -11.50 23.02
C THR A 209 -27.39 -12.06 24.39
N SER A 210 -27.69 -11.18 25.35
CA SER A 210 -28.33 -11.58 26.59
C SER A 210 -29.70 -12.12 26.21
N VAL A 211 -29.81 -13.44 26.08
CA VAL A 211 -31.10 -14.12 26.06
C VAL A 211 -31.66 -13.95 27.46
N ILE A 212 -32.66 -13.08 27.59
CA ILE A 212 -33.52 -12.98 28.78
C ILE A 212 -34.56 -14.10 28.67
#